data_AF-A0A3R9ZE01-F1
#
_entry.id   AF-A0A3R9ZE01-F1
#
_cell.length_a   1.000
_cell.length_b   1.000
_cell.length_c   1.000
_cell.angle_alpha   90.00
_cell.angle_beta   90.00
_cell.angle_gamma   90.00
#
_symmetry.space_group_name_H-M   'P 1'
#
loop_
_entity.id
_entity.type
_entity.pdbx_description
1 polymer ?
#
loop_
_entity_poly.entity_id
_entity_poly.type
_entity_poly.pdbx_seq_one_letter_code
_entity_poly.pdbx_strand_id
1 'polypeptide(L)'
;MKKLLLVTALAAIAPLAAHAESNFTTAAGAQSAAAKLDFRVVVPKVLFLQVGTGTNLANNATVDKVSFDVPAGAIGNGTAVAGTGGDLASGGVTVRVLGNSGTVSLTNATTGQLSSGVAGNPTVPWTDIVVTAGALATTTSGYTNAAIAHPPFNSAAAGGASAAATTLAASAGLVRREGSWTFAYANTATLPAGTYGDTVGNNGRVTYTATAP
;
A
#
# COMPACT_ATOMS: atom_id res chain seq x y z
N MET A 1 -59.47 -37.80 -2.47
CA MET A 1 -59.14 -36.43 -2.00
C MET A 1 -57.62 -36.26 -1.96
N LYS A 2 -57.04 -35.48 -2.87
CA LYS A 2 -56.00 -34.46 -2.61
C LYS A 2 -55.60 -33.83 -3.96
N LYS A 3 -55.96 -32.56 -4.06
CA LYS A 3 -55.77 -31.64 -5.19
C LYS A 3 -54.42 -30.95 -5.03
N LEU A 4 -53.73 -30.67 -6.16
CA LEU A 4 -53.02 -29.42 -6.53
C LEU A 4 -51.88 -28.94 -5.57
N LEU A 5 -50.67 -28.58 -5.98
CA LEU A 5 -50.29 -27.60 -7.01
C LEU A 5 -48.85 -27.83 -7.52
N LEU A 6 -48.69 -27.63 -8.82
CA LEU A 6 -47.44 -27.40 -9.54
C LEU A 6 -47.15 -25.88 -9.48
N VAL A 7 -45.93 -25.46 -9.12
CA VAL A 7 -45.42 -24.13 -9.50
C VAL A 7 -43.97 -24.28 -9.97
N THR A 8 -43.84 -24.32 -11.29
CA THR A 8 -42.63 -24.10 -12.06
C THR A 8 -42.10 -22.70 -11.79
N ALA A 9 -41.00 -22.57 -11.06
CA ALA A 9 -40.18 -21.37 -11.10
C ALA A 9 -39.34 -21.39 -12.37
N LEU A 10 -39.97 -21.00 -13.49
CA LEU A 10 -39.28 -20.62 -14.71
C LEU A 10 -38.53 -19.31 -14.40
N ALA A 11 -37.32 -19.42 -13.86
CA ALA A 11 -36.41 -18.29 -13.80
C ALA A 11 -36.09 -17.93 -15.25
N ALA A 12 -36.85 -16.98 -15.78
CA ALA A 12 -36.61 -16.37 -17.07
C ALA A 12 -35.19 -15.81 -17.07
N ILE A 13 -34.26 -16.60 -17.61
CA ILE A 13 -33.09 -16.05 -18.29
C ILE A 13 -33.70 -15.31 -19.47
N ALA A 14 -34.18 -14.09 -19.25
CA ALA A 14 -34.55 -13.23 -20.35
C ALA A 14 -33.28 -13.16 -21.21
N PRO A 15 -33.30 -13.63 -22.46
CA PRO A 15 -32.23 -13.26 -23.36
C PRO A 15 -32.29 -11.74 -23.37
N LEU A 16 -31.21 -11.10 -22.93
CA LEU A 16 -30.98 -9.69 -23.24
C LEU A 16 -31.04 -9.64 -24.76
N ALA A 17 -32.21 -9.30 -25.29
CA ALA A 17 -32.39 -9.09 -26.70
C ALA A 17 -31.49 -7.90 -27.02
N ALA A 18 -30.28 -8.18 -27.50
CA ALA A 18 -29.42 -7.19 -28.07
C ALA A 18 -30.16 -6.65 -29.29
N HIS A 19 -30.86 -5.54 -29.11
CA HIS A 19 -31.51 -4.83 -30.20
C HIS A 19 -30.42 -4.16 -31.04
N ALA A 20 -29.77 -4.94 -31.90
CA ALA A 20 -28.88 -4.40 -32.90
C ALA A 20 -29.73 -3.68 -33.95
N GLU A 21 -29.48 -2.38 -34.16
CA GLU A 21 -30.08 -1.66 -35.28
C GLU A 21 -29.57 -2.29 -36.58
N SER A 22 -30.49 -2.53 -37.51
CA SER A 22 -30.17 -3.00 -38.86
C SER A 22 -31.07 -2.25 -39.82
N ASN A 23 -30.49 -1.75 -40.91
CA ASN A 23 -31.20 -0.92 -41.87
C ASN A 23 -30.99 -1.49 -43.27
N PHE A 24 -32.10 -1.70 -43.97
CA PHE A 24 -32.14 -2.24 -45.31
C PHE A 24 -32.91 -1.27 -46.20
N THR A 25 -32.31 -0.85 -47.31
CA THR A 25 -32.91 0.14 -48.22
C THR A 25 -32.86 -0.37 -49.66
N THR A 26 -33.90 -0.08 -50.46
CA THR A 26 -33.96 -0.42 -51.88
C THR A 26 -34.57 0.72 -52.69
N ALA A 27 -33.91 1.15 -53.78
CA ALA A 27 -34.45 2.07 -54.80
C ALA A 27 -33.59 2.03 -56.08
N ALA A 28 -34.07 2.63 -57.17
CA ALA A 28 -33.35 2.73 -58.44
C ALA A 28 -32.21 3.79 -58.46
N GLY A 29 -32.15 4.65 -57.43
CA GLY A 29 -31.14 5.71 -57.27
C GLY A 29 -30.11 5.41 -56.16
N ALA A 30 -29.36 6.43 -55.72
CA ALA A 30 -28.36 6.27 -54.66
C ALA A 30 -29.00 5.94 -53.30
N GLN A 31 -28.47 4.93 -52.62
CA GLN A 31 -28.99 4.40 -51.36
C GLN A 31 -28.00 4.57 -50.21
N SER A 32 -28.52 4.80 -49.00
CA SER A 32 -27.74 4.88 -47.76
C SER A 32 -28.46 4.15 -46.63
N ALA A 33 -27.80 3.16 -46.02
CA ALA A 33 -28.27 2.45 -44.83
C ALA A 33 -27.30 2.74 -43.67
N ALA A 34 -27.84 3.06 -42.49
CA ALA A 34 -27.07 3.33 -41.29
C ALA A 34 -27.61 2.54 -40.10
N ALA A 35 -26.71 2.14 -39.20
CA ALA A 35 -27.00 1.47 -37.93
C ALA A 35 -26.08 2.03 -36.83
N LYS A 36 -26.52 1.98 -35.57
CA LYS A 36 -25.82 2.57 -34.42
C LYS A 36 -25.44 1.52 -33.39
N LEU A 37 -24.35 1.80 -32.67
CA LEU A 37 -23.89 1.07 -31.51
C LEU A 37 -23.58 2.05 -30.38
N ASP A 38 -24.00 1.70 -29.17
CA ASP A 38 -23.61 2.40 -27.95
C ASP A 38 -22.55 1.58 -27.20
N PHE A 39 -21.45 2.23 -26.80
CA PHE A 39 -20.36 1.59 -26.05
C PHE A 39 -20.35 2.09 -24.60
N ARG A 40 -20.11 1.18 -23.66
CA ARG A 40 -19.95 1.50 -22.24
C ARG A 40 -18.71 0.83 -21.67
N VAL A 41 -17.94 1.60 -20.90
CA VAL A 41 -16.83 1.12 -20.06
C VAL A 41 -17.13 1.47 -18.61
N VAL A 42 -16.97 0.51 -17.71
CA VAL A 42 -17.09 0.72 -16.27
C VAL A 42 -15.73 0.44 -15.64
N VAL A 43 -15.18 1.44 -14.93
CA VAL A 43 -13.91 1.33 -14.21
C VAL A 43 -14.22 1.39 -12.71
N PRO A 44 -13.93 0.34 -11.92
CA PRO A 44 -14.14 0.36 -10.47
C PRO A 44 -13.08 1.24 -9.78
N LYS A 45 -13.39 1.74 -8.57
CA LYS A 45 -12.37 2.34 -7.70
C LYS A 45 -11.38 1.26 -7.25
N VAL A 46 -10.10 1.59 -7.28
CA VAL A 46 -8.99 0.72 -6.85
C VAL A 46 -8.04 1.55 -6.01
N LEU A 47 -7.64 0.98 -4.87
CA LEU A 47 -6.56 1.46 -4.03
C LEU A 47 -5.67 0.27 -3.66
N PHE A 48 -4.37 0.40 -3.93
CA PHE A 48 -3.36 -0.59 -3.63
C PHE A 48 -2.19 0.08 -2.92
N LEU A 49 -1.74 -0.55 -1.84
CA LEU A 49 -0.54 -0.19 -1.10
C LEU A 49 0.30 -1.45 -0.90
N GLN A 50 1.57 -1.36 -1.23
CA GLN A 50 2.61 -2.30 -0.85
C GLN A 50 3.69 -1.52 -0.10
N VAL A 51 4.14 -2.08 1.02
CA VAL A 51 5.36 -1.69 1.74
C VAL A 51 6.08 -2.99 2.07
N GLY A 52 7.27 -3.19 1.53
CA GLY A 52 8.00 -4.46 1.64
C GLY A 52 7.61 -5.48 0.58
N THR A 53 7.83 -6.76 0.90
CA THR A 53 7.51 -7.93 0.10
C THR A 53 6.08 -7.86 -0.42
N GLY A 54 5.89 -8.03 -1.72
CA GLY A 54 4.56 -8.07 -2.31
C GLY A 54 4.57 -8.26 -3.81
N THR A 55 3.39 -8.62 -4.33
CA THR A 55 3.12 -8.75 -5.76
C THR A 55 2.18 -7.62 -6.17
N ASN A 56 2.48 -6.96 -7.29
CA ASN A 56 1.69 -5.84 -7.78
C ASN A 56 0.20 -6.22 -7.93
N LEU A 57 -0.70 -5.44 -7.33
CA LEU A 57 -2.15 -5.63 -7.36
C LEU A 57 -2.65 -6.97 -6.77
N ALA A 58 -1.91 -7.54 -5.81
CA ALA A 58 -2.32 -8.74 -5.09
C ALA A 58 -2.21 -8.55 -3.57
N ASN A 59 -3.08 -9.22 -2.82
CA ASN A 59 -2.99 -9.27 -1.37
C ASN A 59 -1.76 -10.09 -0.96
N ASN A 60 -0.98 -9.58 -0.01
CA ASN A 60 0.09 -10.31 0.66
C ASN A 60 -0.07 -10.14 2.18
N ALA A 61 0.08 -11.25 2.91
CA ALA A 61 0.02 -11.26 4.38
C ALA A 61 1.41 -11.23 5.04
N THR A 62 2.48 -11.27 4.24
CA THR A 62 3.85 -11.21 4.74
C THR A 62 4.13 -9.87 5.39
N VAL A 63 4.65 -9.90 6.61
CA VAL A 63 5.15 -8.71 7.31
C VAL A 63 6.67 -8.79 7.30
N ASP A 64 7.32 -7.87 6.58
CA ASP A 64 8.76 -7.81 6.56
C ASP A 64 9.33 -7.39 7.92
N LYS A 65 10.45 -7.99 8.28
CA LYS A 65 11.25 -7.60 9.45
C LYS A 65 12.49 -6.86 8.95
N VAL A 66 12.71 -5.67 9.51
CA VAL A 66 13.97 -4.94 9.40
C VAL A 66 14.62 -4.91 10.78
N SER A 67 15.86 -5.39 10.89
CA SER A 67 16.58 -5.56 12.15
C SER A 67 17.84 -4.68 12.19
N PHE A 68 18.24 -4.27 13.39
CA PHE A 68 19.45 -3.46 13.61
C PHE A 68 20.27 -4.11 14.72
N ASP A 69 21.34 -4.81 14.34
CA ASP A 69 22.24 -5.46 15.30
C ASP A 69 23.37 -4.49 15.65
N VAL A 70 23.26 -3.86 16.82
CA VAL A 70 24.27 -2.92 17.31
C VAL A 70 25.52 -3.70 17.75
N PRO A 71 26.71 -3.44 17.18
CA PRO A 71 27.94 -4.07 17.65
C PRO A 71 28.22 -3.72 19.11
N ALA A 72 28.71 -4.68 19.90
CA ALA A 72 28.92 -4.50 21.34
C ALA A 72 29.79 -3.29 21.71
N GLY A 73 30.81 -2.97 20.89
CA GLY A 73 31.69 -1.81 21.09
C GLY A 73 31.12 -0.47 20.61
N ALA A 74 29.91 -0.47 20.05
CA ALA A 74 29.29 0.71 19.42
C ALA A 74 28.01 1.18 20.14
N ILE A 75 27.63 0.57 21.26
CA ILE A 75 26.37 0.87 21.95
C ILE A 75 26.27 2.36 22.31
N GLY A 76 25.25 3.05 21.77
CA GLY A 76 24.96 4.44 22.11
C GLY A 76 25.99 5.46 21.61
N ASN A 77 26.83 5.11 20.63
CA ASN A 77 27.90 5.98 20.14
C ASN A 77 27.47 6.97 19.04
N GLY A 78 26.18 6.98 18.67
CA GLY A 78 25.62 7.84 17.62
C GLY A 78 26.00 7.47 16.18
N THR A 79 26.74 6.38 15.98
CA THR A 79 27.00 5.84 14.63
C THR A 79 25.80 5.03 14.17
N ALA A 80 25.22 5.43 13.04
CA ALA A 80 24.05 4.76 12.50
C ALA A 80 24.34 3.30 12.15
N VAL A 81 23.44 2.40 12.56
CA VAL A 81 23.47 0.98 12.26
C VAL A 81 22.53 0.71 11.10
N ALA A 82 23.07 0.21 10.00
CA ALA A 82 22.28 -0.15 8.82
C ALA A 82 21.32 -1.30 9.13
N GLY A 83 20.12 -1.24 8.56
CA GLY A 83 19.15 -2.33 8.67
C GLY A 83 19.58 -3.59 7.91
N THR A 84 19.06 -4.73 8.36
CA THR A 84 19.07 -6.01 7.64
C THR A 84 17.65 -6.54 7.51
N GLY A 85 17.38 -7.39 6.51
CA GLY A 85 16.02 -7.83 6.17
C GLY A 85 15.32 -6.91 5.17
N GLY A 86 13.98 -6.90 5.16
CA GLY A 86 13.18 -6.30 4.08
C GLY A 86 13.17 -7.14 2.79
N ASP A 87 12.53 -6.63 1.74
CA ASP A 87 12.53 -7.22 0.39
C ASP A 87 13.64 -6.68 -0.52
N LEU A 88 14.38 -5.65 -0.09
CA LEU A 88 15.54 -5.09 -0.76
C LEU A 88 16.79 -5.21 0.10
N ALA A 89 17.97 -4.95 -0.49
CA ALA A 89 19.23 -4.97 0.25
C ALA A 89 19.28 -3.90 1.37
N SER A 90 20.13 -4.15 2.38
CA SER A 90 20.46 -3.19 3.45
C SER A 90 19.26 -2.69 4.26
N GLY A 91 18.28 -3.55 4.54
CA GLY A 91 17.08 -3.17 5.28
C GLY A 91 16.16 -2.27 4.44
N GLY A 92 16.26 -2.38 3.11
CA GLY A 92 15.42 -1.66 2.18
C GLY A 92 14.07 -2.35 1.99
N VAL A 93 13.04 -1.55 1.76
CA VAL A 93 11.72 -2.04 1.39
C VAL A 93 11.20 -1.35 0.13
N THR A 94 10.47 -2.09 -0.69
CA THR A 94 9.68 -1.53 -1.80
C THR A 94 8.48 -0.77 -1.26
N VAL A 95 8.18 0.40 -1.84
CA VAL A 95 6.91 1.10 -1.60
C VAL A 95 6.22 1.30 -2.93
N ARG A 96 4.98 0.86 -3.04
CA ARG A 96 4.19 1.00 -4.26
C ARG A 96 2.76 1.38 -3.91
N VAL A 97 2.28 2.43 -4.58
CA VAL A 97 0.92 2.95 -4.40
C VAL A 97 0.25 3.10 -5.75
N LEU A 98 -0.94 2.53 -5.86
CA LEU A 98 -1.85 2.75 -6.99
C LEU A 98 -3.20 3.21 -6.48
N GLY A 99 -3.72 4.28 -7.08
CA GLY A 99 -5.06 4.79 -6.84
C GLY A 99 -5.65 5.35 -8.14
N ASN A 100 -6.97 5.23 -8.34
CA ASN A 100 -7.66 5.79 -9.51
C ASN A 100 -8.85 6.69 -9.16
N SER A 101 -8.93 7.17 -7.92
CA SER A 101 -9.98 8.10 -7.45
C SER A 101 -9.44 9.46 -7.02
N GLY A 102 -8.25 9.85 -7.50
CA GLY A 102 -7.60 11.12 -7.17
C GLY A 102 -6.36 10.97 -6.30
N THR A 103 -5.97 12.07 -5.66
CA THR A 103 -4.77 12.16 -4.81
C THR A 103 -4.83 11.17 -3.67
N VAL A 104 -3.72 10.46 -3.42
CA VAL A 104 -3.61 9.49 -2.33
C VAL A 104 -2.79 10.07 -1.18
N SER A 105 -3.29 9.91 0.04
CA SER A 105 -2.57 10.22 1.27
C SER A 105 -1.98 8.94 1.85
N LEU A 106 -0.68 8.94 2.16
CA LEU A 106 0.02 7.82 2.80
C LEU A 106 0.42 8.23 4.22
N THR A 107 0.01 7.45 5.21
CA THR A 107 0.35 7.65 6.62
C THR A 107 0.90 6.37 7.25
N ASN A 108 1.44 6.48 8.45
CA ASN A 108 1.81 5.35 9.30
C ASN A 108 1.27 5.55 10.72
N ALA A 109 1.22 4.48 11.50
CA ALA A 109 0.94 4.54 12.93
C ALA A 109 1.79 3.52 13.70
N THR A 110 2.14 3.88 14.93
CA THR A 110 2.86 3.03 15.90
C THR A 110 2.08 2.98 17.22
N THR A 111 2.26 1.95 18.03
CA THR A 111 1.54 1.75 19.30
C THR A 111 2.28 2.27 20.54
N GLY A 112 3.49 2.80 20.34
CA GLY A 112 4.40 3.24 21.39
C GLY A 112 5.84 3.25 20.88
N GLN A 113 6.75 3.77 21.69
CA GLN A 113 8.19 3.62 21.45
C GLN A 113 8.62 2.14 21.57
N LEU A 114 9.69 1.75 20.88
CA LEU A 114 10.18 0.37 20.90
C LEU A 114 10.62 0.02 22.32
N SER A 115 10.06 -1.06 22.87
CA SER A 115 10.29 -1.49 24.24
C SER A 115 11.00 -2.84 24.27
N SER A 116 11.81 -3.07 25.31
CA SER A 116 12.38 -4.40 25.62
C SER A 116 11.38 -5.32 26.34
N GLY A 117 10.23 -4.80 26.77
CA GLY A 117 9.28 -5.49 27.62
C GLY A 117 9.70 -5.59 29.09
N VAL A 118 10.89 -5.11 29.45
CA VAL A 118 11.38 -5.09 30.84
C VAL A 118 10.94 -3.79 31.52
N ALA A 119 10.17 -3.91 32.60
CA ALA A 119 9.69 -2.76 33.34
C ALA A 119 10.85 -1.89 33.87
N GLY A 120 10.77 -0.58 33.64
CA GLY A 120 11.80 0.38 34.07
C GLY A 120 12.97 0.55 33.10
N ASN A 121 13.09 -0.27 32.05
CA ASN A 121 14.07 -0.02 31.00
C ASN A 121 13.68 1.23 30.17
N PRO A 122 14.67 2.00 29.67
CA PRO A 122 14.41 3.03 28.67
C PRO A 122 13.84 2.42 27.39
N THR A 123 13.13 3.21 26.60
CA THR A 123 12.60 2.81 25.27
C THR A 123 13.38 3.48 24.15
N VAL A 124 13.26 2.96 22.93
CA VAL A 124 13.83 3.60 21.73
C VAL A 124 12.76 4.41 21.01
N PRO A 125 12.91 5.75 20.92
CA PRO A 125 12.01 6.59 20.15
C PRO A 125 12.02 6.21 18.67
N TRP A 126 10.86 6.26 18.01
CA TRP A 126 10.80 6.03 16.56
C TRP A 126 11.57 7.07 15.74
N THR A 127 11.89 8.22 16.33
CA THR A 127 12.79 9.23 15.72
C THR A 127 14.22 8.73 15.55
N ASP A 128 14.63 7.69 16.28
CA ASP A 128 15.94 7.05 16.08
C ASP A 128 15.94 6.05 14.92
N ILE A 129 14.78 5.73 14.34
CA ILE A 129 14.68 4.97 13.09
C ILE A 129 14.69 5.95 11.93
N VAL A 130 15.85 6.12 11.32
CA VAL A 130 16.08 7.01 10.20
C VAL A 130 15.65 6.32 8.91
N VAL A 131 14.92 7.04 8.05
CA VAL A 131 14.42 6.52 6.78
C VAL A 131 14.97 7.33 5.62
N THR A 132 15.59 6.66 4.67
CA THR A 132 16.04 7.27 3.41
C THR A 132 15.15 6.81 2.27
N ALA A 133 14.53 7.75 1.55
CA ALA A 133 13.71 7.46 0.38
C ALA A 133 14.55 7.46 -0.90
N GLY A 134 14.27 6.51 -1.79
CA GLY A 134 14.97 6.38 -3.08
C GLY A 134 14.07 5.86 -4.19
N ALA A 135 14.63 5.77 -5.39
CA ALA A 135 14.02 5.02 -6.48
C ALA A 135 14.37 3.52 -6.35
N LEU A 136 13.51 2.65 -6.88
CA LEU A 136 13.83 1.24 -7.08
C LEU A 136 14.87 1.08 -8.19
N ALA A 137 15.66 0.02 -8.12
CA ALA A 137 16.62 -0.32 -9.18
C ALA A 137 15.93 -0.66 -10.52
N THR A 138 14.75 -1.28 -10.45
CA THR A 138 13.95 -1.66 -11.61
C THR A 138 12.56 -1.05 -11.51
N THR A 139 12.10 -0.42 -12.59
CA THR A 139 10.77 0.19 -12.67
C THR A 139 9.75 -0.83 -13.13
N THR A 140 8.62 -0.92 -12.42
CA THR A 140 7.44 -1.68 -12.83
C THR A 140 6.74 -0.95 -13.96
N SER A 141 6.34 -1.69 -14.98
CA SER A 141 5.58 -1.12 -16.10
C SER A 141 4.34 -0.37 -15.62
N GLY A 142 4.16 0.86 -16.11
CA GLY A 142 3.04 1.73 -15.76
C GLY A 142 3.18 2.51 -14.45
N TYR A 143 4.29 2.36 -13.71
CA TYR A 143 4.58 3.15 -12.51
C TYR A 143 5.62 4.24 -12.80
N THR A 144 5.49 5.37 -12.10
CA THR A 144 6.56 6.36 -11.98
C THR A 144 7.43 6.02 -10.78
N ASN A 145 8.66 5.61 -11.06
CA ASN A 145 9.66 5.24 -10.06
C ASN A 145 10.49 6.47 -9.63
N ALA A 146 10.37 6.85 -8.37
CA ALA A 146 11.10 7.97 -7.76
C ALA A 146 11.03 7.87 -6.23
N ALA A 147 11.83 8.68 -5.53
CA ALA A 147 11.71 8.78 -4.08
C ALA A 147 10.27 9.16 -3.65
N ILE A 148 9.64 8.27 -2.88
CA ILE A 148 8.41 8.55 -2.15
C ILE A 148 8.83 8.94 -0.75
N ALA A 149 8.53 10.16 -0.31
CA ALA A 149 8.81 10.57 1.06
C ALA A 149 8.17 9.59 2.05
N HIS A 150 8.91 9.19 3.08
CA HIS A 150 8.33 8.42 4.17
C HIS A 150 7.51 9.37 5.06
N PRO A 151 6.24 9.06 5.39
CA PRO A 151 5.50 9.85 6.38
C PRO A 151 6.24 9.74 7.72
N PRO A 152 6.55 10.83 8.42
CA PRO A 152 7.34 10.76 9.65
C PRO A 152 6.68 9.85 10.68
N PHE A 153 7.48 9.14 11.48
CA PHE A 153 6.93 8.41 12.62
C PHE A 153 6.39 9.39 13.67
N ASN A 154 5.38 8.95 14.42
CA ASN A 154 4.93 9.70 15.59
C ASN A 154 6.00 9.67 16.69
N SER A 155 6.29 10.84 17.29
CA SER A 155 7.33 11.00 18.31
C SER A 155 6.82 10.87 19.76
N ALA A 156 5.50 10.76 19.97
CA ALA A 156 4.92 10.61 21.30
C ALA A 156 5.26 9.24 21.90
N ALA A 157 5.47 9.21 23.22
CA ALA A 157 5.83 7.98 23.93
C ALA A 157 4.79 6.85 23.77
N ALA A 158 3.51 7.22 23.75
CA ALA A 158 2.38 6.31 23.55
C ALA A 158 2.12 5.94 22.08
N GLY A 159 2.93 6.46 21.15
CA GLY A 159 2.71 6.27 19.72
C GLY A 159 1.52 7.06 19.19
N GLY A 160 1.00 6.63 18.04
CA GLY A 160 -0.10 7.27 17.33
C GLY A 160 0.13 7.31 15.83
N ALA A 161 -0.82 7.91 15.11
CA ALA A 161 -0.67 8.18 13.69
C ALA A 161 0.42 9.24 13.44
N SER A 162 1.04 9.20 12.27
CA SER A 162 1.93 10.27 11.80
C SER A 162 1.24 11.63 11.92
N ALA A 163 1.98 12.63 12.37
CA ALA A 163 1.53 14.02 12.42
C ALA A 163 1.34 14.62 11.02
N ALA A 164 2.01 14.07 10.00
CA ALA A 164 1.92 14.53 8.62
C ALA A 164 1.89 13.34 7.65
N ALA A 165 0.92 13.34 6.74
CA ALA A 165 0.86 12.33 5.69
C ALA A 165 1.75 12.72 4.50
N THR A 166 2.28 11.72 3.80
CA THR A 166 2.88 11.92 2.48
C THR A 166 1.78 11.98 1.43
N THR A 167 1.69 13.10 0.70
CA THR A 167 0.71 13.28 -0.37
C THR A 167 1.28 12.82 -1.71
N LEU A 168 0.58 11.91 -2.38
CA LEU A 168 0.86 11.46 -3.73
C LEU A 168 -0.15 12.10 -4.68
N ALA A 169 0.26 13.18 -5.33
CA ALA A 169 -0.58 13.91 -6.28
C ALA A 169 -0.98 13.00 -7.45
N ALA A 170 -2.27 13.02 -7.79
CA ALA A 170 -2.76 12.32 -8.96
C ALA A 170 -2.44 13.07 -10.25
N SER A 171 -2.05 12.34 -11.28
CA SER A 171 -1.99 12.82 -12.66
C SER A 171 -3.14 12.21 -13.45
N ALA A 172 -3.96 13.05 -14.08
CA ALA A 172 -5.19 12.64 -14.76
C ALA A 172 -6.14 11.76 -13.90
N GLY A 173 -6.14 11.96 -12.58
CA GLY A 173 -6.96 11.20 -11.63
C GLY A 173 -6.32 9.89 -11.14
N LEU A 174 -5.10 9.57 -11.57
CA LEU A 174 -4.39 8.36 -11.17
C LEU A 174 -3.12 8.66 -10.36
N VAL A 175 -2.90 7.84 -9.34
CA VAL A 175 -1.62 7.69 -8.66
C VAL A 175 -1.07 6.33 -9.09
N ARG A 176 0.15 6.31 -9.64
CA ARG A 176 0.95 5.10 -9.88
C ARG A 176 2.39 5.40 -9.55
N ARG A 177 2.72 5.31 -8.26
CA ARG A 177 4.02 5.71 -7.73
C ARG A 177 4.69 4.51 -7.09
N GLU A 178 5.99 4.40 -7.28
CA GLU A 178 6.82 3.46 -6.54
C GLU A 178 8.18 4.06 -6.22
N GLY A 179 8.84 3.47 -5.24
CA GLY A 179 10.17 3.84 -4.76
C GLY A 179 10.64 2.85 -3.70
N SER A 180 11.69 3.22 -2.98
CA SER A 180 12.24 2.44 -1.88
C SER A 180 12.36 3.27 -0.61
N TRP A 181 12.30 2.59 0.54
CA TRP A 181 12.72 3.13 1.83
C TRP A 181 13.82 2.24 2.42
N THR A 182 14.93 2.83 2.82
CA THR A 182 16.00 2.14 3.52
C THR A 182 16.09 2.66 4.95
N PHE A 183 16.10 1.75 5.91
CA PHE A 183 16.07 2.11 7.33
C PHE A 183 17.46 1.96 7.98
N ALA A 184 17.75 2.84 8.93
CA ALA A 184 18.89 2.75 9.82
C ALA A 184 18.48 3.11 11.26
N TYR A 185 19.18 2.57 12.24
CA TYR A 185 19.03 2.95 13.65
C TYR A 185 20.13 3.95 14.04
N ALA A 186 19.75 5.12 14.54
CA ALA A 186 20.68 6.20 14.88
C ALA A 186 21.63 5.87 16.04
N ASN A 187 21.25 4.92 16.92
CA ASN A 187 22.10 4.40 17.98
C ASN A 187 22.68 5.49 18.91
N THR A 188 21.84 6.44 19.31
CA THR A 188 22.21 7.61 20.12
C THR A 188 22.17 7.34 21.63
N ALA A 189 21.39 6.34 22.07
CA ALA A 189 21.20 6.01 23.48
C ALA A 189 22.00 4.77 23.90
N THR A 190 22.60 4.82 25.09
CA THR A 190 23.15 3.63 25.76
C THR A 190 22.02 2.87 26.45
N LEU A 191 21.63 1.72 25.90
CA LEU A 191 20.51 0.92 26.38
C LEU A 191 21.02 -0.34 27.09
N PRO A 192 20.30 -0.84 28.12
CA PRO A 192 20.51 -2.19 28.64
C PRO A 192 20.34 -3.24 27.53
N ALA A 193 21.03 -4.37 27.69
CA ALA A 193 20.89 -5.50 26.76
C ALA A 193 19.42 -5.95 26.64
N GLY A 194 18.98 -6.19 25.41
CA GLY A 194 17.63 -6.65 25.12
C GLY A 194 17.22 -6.36 23.68
N THR A 195 16.08 -6.93 23.28
CA THR A 195 15.47 -6.68 21.97
C THR A 195 14.39 -5.63 22.12
N TYR A 196 14.61 -4.44 21.57
CA TYR A 196 13.63 -3.36 21.58
C TYR A 196 12.76 -3.47 20.32
N GLY A 197 11.46 -3.72 20.47
CA GLY A 197 10.56 -3.99 19.34
C GLY A 197 10.41 -5.48 19.00
N ASP A 198 10.53 -5.83 17.72
CA ASP A 198 10.35 -7.18 17.14
C ASP A 198 8.91 -7.73 17.11
N THR A 199 8.11 -7.43 18.13
CA THR A 199 6.72 -7.89 18.24
C THR A 199 5.76 -6.73 18.46
N VAL A 200 4.46 -6.97 18.28
CA VAL A 200 3.42 -5.98 18.61
C VAL A 200 3.43 -5.62 20.09
N GLY A 201 3.68 -6.60 20.99
CA GLY A 201 3.72 -6.36 22.44
C GLY A 201 4.87 -5.44 22.88
N ASN A 202 5.94 -5.40 22.09
CA ASN A 202 7.09 -4.53 22.31
C ASN A 202 7.10 -3.29 21.39
N ASN A 203 5.94 -2.99 20.77
CA ASN A 203 5.73 -1.88 19.84
C ASN A 203 6.60 -1.92 18.58
N GLY A 204 7.09 -3.09 18.15
CA GLY A 204 7.94 -3.25 16.96
C GLY A 204 7.22 -3.16 15.62
N ARG A 205 5.91 -2.89 15.60
CA ARG A 205 5.10 -2.87 14.38
C ARG A 205 4.68 -1.47 14.00
N VAL A 206 4.94 -1.13 12.73
CA VAL A 206 4.38 0.04 12.06
C VAL A 206 3.23 -0.42 11.16
N THR A 207 2.10 0.27 11.22
CA THR A 207 0.98 0.07 10.29
C THR A 207 0.96 1.22 9.29
N TYR A 208 1.16 0.94 8.00
CA TYR A 208 1.03 1.92 6.93
C TYR A 208 -0.40 1.93 6.37
N THR A 209 -0.90 3.10 5.99
CA THR A 209 -2.26 3.25 5.45
C THR A 209 -2.25 4.24 4.30
N ALA A 210 -2.80 3.82 3.16
CA ALA A 210 -3.12 4.70 2.05
C ALA A 210 -4.61 5.05 2.10
N THR A 211 -4.96 6.29 1.75
CA THR A 211 -6.35 6.75 1.68
C THR A 211 -6.54 7.54 0.40
N ALA A 212 -7.63 7.24 -0.31
CA ALA A 212 -8.07 7.93 -1.51
C ALA A 212 -9.49 8.51 -1.31
N PRO A 213 -9.92 9.52 -2.09
CA PRO A 213 -11.28 10.06 -2.05
C PRO A 213 -12.37 9.07 -2.51
#